data_AF-A0A2G2Q6A8-F1
#
_entry.id   AF-A0A2G2Q6A8-F1
#
_cell.length_a   1.000
_cell.length_b   1.000
_cell.length_c   1.000
_cell.angle_alpha   90.00
_cell.angle_beta   90.00
_cell.angle_gamma   90.00
#
_symmetry.space_group_name_H-M   'P 1'
#
loop_
_entity.id
_entity.type
_entity.pdbx_description
1 polymer ?
#
loop_
_entity_poly.entity_id
_entity_poly.type
_entity_poly.pdbx_seq_one_letter_code
_entity_poly.pdbx_strand_id
1 'polypeptide(L)'
;MYKITKLMIQTKLLLLEYATVNDAAQNHWKLATIRNIRNLLLLLDLNAEVVPVNNARSLQNLLSSLKGEDLNDNESKLVEELITI
;
A
#
# COMPACT_ATOMS: atom_id res chain seq x y z
N MET A 1 11.65 -19.74 -5.95
CA MET A 1 10.38 -19.06 -5.65
C MET A 1 10.71 -17.85 -4.78
N TYR A 2 10.81 -16.66 -5.37
CA TYR A 2 11.17 -15.45 -4.60
C TYR A 2 10.00 -15.07 -3.70
N LYS A 3 10.21 -15.18 -2.39
CA LYS A 3 9.26 -14.75 -1.36
C LYS A 3 9.29 -13.21 -1.34
N ILE A 4 8.32 -12.58 -2.01
CA ILE A 4 8.14 -11.13 -1.92
C ILE A 4 7.35 -10.86 -0.64
N THR A 5 8.03 -10.49 0.43
CA THR A 5 7.49 -10.74 1.77
C THR A 5 6.85 -9.54 2.46
N LYS A 6 7.49 -8.38 2.52
CA LYS A 6 6.97 -7.22 3.27
C LYS A 6 7.83 -5.99 3.03
N LEU A 7 9.13 -6.25 2.96
CA LEU A 7 10.14 -5.23 2.73
C LEU A 7 9.88 -4.48 1.41
N MET A 8 9.54 -5.18 0.33
CA MET A 8 9.27 -4.53 -0.97
C MET A 8 8.07 -3.57 -0.91
N ILE A 9 6.94 -3.97 -0.32
CA ILE A 9 5.77 -3.06 -0.25
C ILE A 9 6.03 -1.88 0.68
N GLN A 10 6.75 -2.11 1.79
CA GLN A 10 7.16 -1.04 2.70
C GLN A 10 8.12 -0.06 2.01
N THR A 11 9.08 -0.55 1.22
CA THR A 11 9.98 0.29 0.43
C THR A 11 9.22 1.11 -0.60
N LYS A 12 8.27 0.52 -1.33
CA LYS A 12 7.44 1.26 -2.29
C LYS A 12 6.58 2.34 -1.63
N LEU A 13 5.99 2.05 -0.47
CA LEU A 13 5.25 3.04 0.32
C LEU A 13 6.15 4.17 0.83
N LEU A 14 7.40 3.86 1.20
CA LEU A 14 8.36 4.87 1.64
C LEU A 14 8.76 5.79 0.49
N LEU A 15 8.99 5.23 -0.71
CA LEU A 15 9.27 6.01 -1.93
C LEU A 15 8.11 6.94 -2.28
N LEU A 16 6.88 6.43 -2.19
CA LEU A 16 5.67 7.23 -2.42
C LEU A 16 5.50 8.34 -1.39
N GLU A 17 5.74 8.07 -0.11
CA GLU A 17 5.68 9.10 0.92
C GLU A 17 6.74 10.18 0.67
N TYR A 18 7.98 9.77 0.37
CA TYR A 18 9.06 10.70 0.06
C TYR A 18 8.71 11.58 -1.16
N ALA A 19 8.25 10.98 -2.26
CA ALA A 19 7.86 11.72 -3.46
C ALA A 19 6.71 12.70 -3.16
N THR A 20 5.72 12.28 -2.37
CA THR A 20 4.54 13.10 -2.05
C THR A 20 4.88 14.26 -1.09
N VAL A 21 5.79 14.06 -0.13
CA VAL A 21 6.25 15.11 0.79
C VAL A 21 7.11 16.16 0.07
N ASN A 22 7.91 15.73 -0.91
CA ASN A 22 8.79 16.61 -1.69
C ASN A 22 8.10 17.24 -2.91
N ASP A 23 6.82 16.95 -3.13
CA ASP A 23 6.02 17.62 -4.17
C ASP A 23 5.59 19.01 -3.70
N ALA A 24 5.77 20.01 -4.56
CA ALA A 24 5.46 21.41 -4.26
C ALA A 24 3.97 21.68 -3.96
N ALA A 25 3.07 20.81 -4.42
CA ALA A 25 1.63 20.93 -4.20
C ALA A 25 1.16 20.29 -2.88
N GLN A 26 2.05 19.65 -2.10
CA GLN A 26 1.75 18.90 -0.87
C GLN A 26 0.38 18.23 -0.88
N ASN A 27 0.34 17.05 -1.48
CA ASN A 27 -0.90 16.32 -1.64
C ASN A 27 -1.33 15.65 -0.30
N HIS A 28 -2.03 16.42 0.54
CA HIS A 28 -2.48 15.99 1.87
C HIS A 28 -3.36 14.74 1.84
N TRP A 29 -4.23 14.59 0.82
CA TRP A 29 -5.07 13.39 0.70
C TRP A 29 -4.20 12.16 0.42
N LYS A 30 -3.20 12.28 -0.45
CA LYS A 30 -2.30 11.17 -0.80
C LYS A 30 -1.46 10.75 0.40
N LEU A 31 -0.96 11.69 1.19
CA LEU A 31 -0.25 11.38 2.45
C LEU A 31 -1.13 10.65 3.46
N ALA A 32 -2.38 11.07 3.61
CA ALA A 32 -3.33 10.38 4.48
C ALA A 32 -3.59 8.94 4.01
N THR A 33 -3.79 8.74 2.70
CA THR A 33 -3.98 7.42 2.10
C THR A 33 -2.74 6.52 2.28
N ILE A 34 -1.53 7.05 2.07
CA ILE A 34 -0.27 6.32 2.28
C ILE A 34 -0.15 5.82 3.73
N ARG A 35 -0.49 6.68 4.70
CA ARG A 35 -0.47 6.32 6.13
C ARG A 35 -1.51 5.25 6.45
N ASN A 36 -2.72 5.35 5.90
CA ASN A 36 -3.75 4.33 6.09
C ASN A 36 -3.31 2.96 5.56
N ILE A 37 -2.83 2.88 4.32
CA ILE A 37 -2.35 1.61 3.76
C ILE A 37 -1.18 1.04 4.56
N ARG A 38 -0.25 1.89 5.00
CA ARG A 38 0.85 1.47 5.89
C ARG A 38 0.34 0.83 7.17
N ASN A 39 -0.64 1.45 7.82
CA ASN A 39 -1.22 0.93 9.06
C ASN A 39 -1.93 -0.41 8.85
N LEU A 40 -2.65 -0.57 7.73
CA LEU A 40 -3.25 -1.86 7.37
C LEU A 40 -2.18 -2.94 7.20
N LEU A 41 -1.08 -2.65 6.52
CA LEU A 41 0.02 -3.60 6.33
C LEU A 41 0.79 -3.92 7.62
N LEU A 42 0.66 -3.12 8.68
CA LEU A 42 1.21 -3.44 10.01
C LEU A 42 0.37 -4.50 10.74
N LEU A 43 -0.90 -4.68 10.37
CA LEU A 43 -1.78 -5.72 10.92
C LEU A 43 -1.46 -7.12 10.38
N LEU A 44 -0.73 -7.20 9.27
CA LEU A 44 -0.24 -8.46 8.71
C LEU A 44 0.80 -9.07 9.66
N ASP A 45 0.52 -10.28 10.15
CA ASP A 45 1.43 -11.04 11.01
C ASP A 45 2.73 -11.38 10.23
N LEU A 46 3.87 -11.12 10.88
CA LEU A 46 5.20 -10.97 10.29
C LEU A 46 5.76 -12.25 9.64
N ASN A 47 5.14 -13.41 9.83
CA ASN A 47 5.72 -14.71 9.47
C ASN A 47 4.99 -15.48 8.35
N ALA A 48 3.79 -15.08 7.92
CA ALA A 48 2.95 -15.97 7.12
C ALA A 48 2.49 -15.45 5.75
N GLU A 49 2.29 -14.15 5.55
CA GLU A 49 1.60 -13.67 4.33
C GLU A 49 2.51 -13.21 3.20
N VAL A 50 2.29 -13.82 2.04
CA VAL A 50 2.80 -13.33 0.75
C VAL A 50 1.94 -12.12 0.37
N VAL A 51 2.51 -10.92 0.43
CA VAL A 51 1.81 -9.72 -0.04
C VAL A 51 1.79 -9.74 -1.57
N PRO A 52 0.62 -9.69 -2.23
CA PRO A 52 0.50 -9.82 -3.68
C PRO A 52 0.84 -8.49 -4.40
N VAL A 53 2.10 -8.06 -4.32
CA VAL A 53 2.58 -6.76 -4.83
C VAL A 53 2.72 -6.66 -6.35
N ASN A 54 2.31 -7.71 -7.08
CA ASN A 54 2.34 -7.77 -8.55
C ASN A 54 0.93 -7.77 -9.16
N ASN A 55 -0.11 -7.75 -8.33
CA ASN A 55 -1.50 -7.81 -8.78
C ASN A 55 -2.35 -6.84 -7.95
N ALA A 56 -2.81 -5.76 -8.59
CA ALA A 56 -3.60 -4.73 -7.94
C ALA A 56 -4.87 -5.30 -7.30
N ARG A 57 -5.59 -6.19 -8.00
CA ARG A 57 -6.82 -6.81 -7.49
C ARG A 57 -6.56 -7.65 -6.25
N SER A 58 -5.49 -8.46 -6.25
CA SER A 58 -5.14 -9.27 -5.09
C SER A 58 -4.71 -8.41 -3.89
N LEU A 59 -3.98 -7.30 -4.14
CA LEU A 59 -3.58 -6.37 -3.08
C LEU A 59 -4.78 -5.59 -2.54
N GLN A 60 -5.71 -5.16 -3.39
CA GLN A 60 -6.96 -4.54 -2.99
C GLN A 60 -7.78 -5.48 -2.10
N ASN A 61 -7.96 -6.74 -2.51
CA ASN A 61 -8.71 -7.73 -1.72
C ASN A 61 -8.10 -7.96 -0.34
N LEU A 62 -6.76 -8.06 -0.26
CA LEU A 62 -6.06 -8.19 1.01
C LEU A 62 -6.34 -6.98 1.91
N LEU A 63 -6.17 -5.77 1.38
CA LEU A 63 -6.35 -4.54 2.15
C LEU A 63 -7.81 -4.34 2.57
N SER A 64 -8.80 -4.63 1.72
CA SER A 64 -10.22 -4.63 2.11
C SER A 64 -10.49 -5.63 3.24
N SER A 65 -9.91 -6.84 3.15
CA SER A 65 -10.05 -7.85 4.20
C SER A 65 -9.46 -7.41 5.53
N LEU A 66 -8.32 -6.72 5.52
CA LEU A 66 -7.70 -6.18 6.73
C LEU A 66 -8.49 -4.99 7.30
N LYS A 67 -9.07 -4.18 6.43
CA LYS A 67 -9.84 -3.00 6.79
C LYS A 67 -11.23 -3.37 7.32
N GLY A 68 -11.78 -4.50 6.89
CA GLY A 68 -13.15 -4.95 7.23
C GLY A 68 -14.25 -4.30 6.38
N GLU A 69 -13.87 -3.51 5.37
CA GLU A 69 -14.76 -2.83 4.42
C GLU A 69 -14.03 -2.63 3.08
N ASP A 70 -14.77 -2.20 2.06
CA ASP A 70 -14.20 -1.90 0.75
C ASP A 70 -13.21 -0.71 0.82
N LEU A 71 -12.21 -0.74 -0.07
CA LEU A 71 -11.33 0.40 -0.29
C LEU A 71 -12.10 1.53 -0.97
N ASN A 72 -11.84 2.77 -0.53
CA ASN A 72 -12.35 3.93 -1.26
C ASN A 72 -11.53 4.19 -2.53
N ASP A 73 -11.98 5.14 -3.36
CA ASP A 73 -11.36 5.47 -4.64
C ASP A 73 -9.88 5.87 -4.51
N ASN A 74 -9.52 6.59 -3.44
CA ASN A 74 -8.15 7.05 -3.23
C ASN A 74 -7.23 5.89 -2.81
N GLU A 75 -7.72 5.01 -1.93
CA GLU A 75 -7.04 3.79 -1.53
C GLU A 75 -6.81 2.88 -2.75
N SER A 76 -7.84 2.70 -3.57
CA SER A 76 -7.77 1.88 -4.78
C SER A 76 -6.74 2.42 -5.78
N LYS A 77 -6.75 3.73 -6.04
CA LYS A 77 -5.76 4.39 -6.91
C LYS A 77 -4.33 4.25 -6.37
N LEU A 78 -4.15 4.39 -5.06
CA LEU A 78 -2.83 4.24 -4.45
C LEU A 78 -2.32 2.79 -4.56
N VAL A 79 -3.22 1.80 -4.48
CA VAL A 79 -2.85 0.39 -4.71
C VAL A 79 -2.37 0.17 -6.15
N GLU A 80 -3.03 0.74 -7.15
CA GLU A 80 -2.58 0.64 -8.54
C GLU A 80 -1.19 1.28 -8.74
N GLU A 81 -0.95 2.43 -8.10
CA GLU A 81 0.36 3.10 -8.12
C GLU A 81 1.45 2.23 -7.48
N LEU A 82 1.14 1.55 -6.36
CA LEU A 82 2.06 0.64 -5.68
C LEU A 82 2.48 -0.57 -6.51
N ILE A 83 1.64 -1.04 -7.43
CA ILE A 83 2.01 -2.13 -8.35
C ILE A 83 2.95 -1.62 -9.45
N THR A 84 2.81 -0.36 -9.84
CA THR A 84 3.49 0.23 -11.01
C THR A 84 4.93 0.70 -10.73
N ILE A 85 5.24 1.03 -9.47
CA ILE A 85 6.59 1.41 -8.99
C ILE A 85 7.52 0.20 -8.94
#